data_AF-A0A2J8K1L2-F1
#
_entry.id   AF-A0A2J8K1L2-F1
#
_cell.length_a   1.000
_cell.length_b   1.000
_cell.length_c   1.000
_cell.angle_alpha   90.00
_cell.angle_beta   90.00
_cell.angle_gamma   90.00
#
_symmetry.space_group_name_H-M   'P 1'
#
loop_
_entity.id
_entity.type
_entity.pdbx_description
1 polymer ?
#
loop_
_entity_poly.entity_id
_entity_poly.type
_entity_poly.pdbx_seq_one_letter_code
_entity_poly.pdbx_strand_id
1 'polypeptide(L)'
;MRLTRCQAALAAAITLNLLVLFYVSWLQHQPRNSRARGPRRASAAGPRVTVLVREFEAFDNAVPELVDSFLQQDPAQPVVVAADTLPYPPLALPRIPNVRLALLQPALDRPAAASRPETYVATEFVALVPDGARAEA
;
A
#
# COMPACT_ATOMS: atom_id res chain seq x y z
N MET A 1 -10.72 -37.69 -32.47
CA MET A 1 -9.65 -36.78 -32.95
C MET A 1 -8.32 -37.33 -32.45
N ARG A 2 -7.39 -37.70 -33.35
CA ARG A 2 -6.10 -38.29 -32.98
C ARG A 2 -5.16 -37.17 -32.54
N LEU A 3 -4.80 -37.11 -31.26
CA LEU A 3 -3.75 -36.20 -30.79
C LEU A 3 -2.45 -36.53 -31.53
N THR A 4 -1.94 -35.57 -32.28
CA THR A 4 -0.62 -35.69 -32.91
C THR A 4 0.46 -35.40 -31.87
N ARG A 5 1.66 -35.99 -32.02
CA ARG A 5 2.78 -35.83 -31.07
C ARG A 5 3.15 -34.36 -30.79
N CYS A 6 2.96 -33.49 -31.79
CA CYS A 6 3.16 -32.05 -31.66
C CYS A 6 2.15 -31.42 -30.69
N GLN A 7 0.88 -31.80 -30.77
CA GLN A 7 -0.15 -31.32 -29.83
C GLN A 7 0.13 -31.78 -28.40
N ALA A 8 0.64 -32.99 -28.22
CA ALA A 8 1.05 -33.48 -26.90
C ALA A 8 2.23 -32.68 -26.33
N ALA A 9 3.25 -32.39 -27.14
CA ALA A 9 4.40 -31.57 -26.72
C ALA A 9 3.99 -30.13 -26.36
N LEU A 10 3.09 -29.53 -27.17
CA LEU A 10 2.60 -28.18 -26.93
C LEU A 10 1.71 -28.11 -25.68
N ALA A 11 0.84 -29.10 -25.48
CA ALA A 11 0.04 -29.20 -24.26
C ALA A 11 0.92 -29.35 -23.01
N ALA A 12 1.99 -30.17 -23.08
CA ALA A 12 2.94 -30.33 -21.98
C ALA A 12 3.71 -29.04 -21.66
N ALA A 13 4.10 -28.27 -22.69
CA ALA A 13 4.78 -26.99 -22.49
C ALA A 13 3.85 -25.94 -21.85
N ILE A 14 2.57 -25.92 -22.23
CA ILE A 14 1.57 -25.03 -21.62
C ILE A 14 1.30 -25.43 -20.16
N THR A 15 1.08 -26.72 -19.88
CA THR A 15 0.84 -27.17 -18.50
C THR A 15 2.04 -26.90 -17.60
N LEU A 16 3.27 -27.10 -18.09
CA LEU A 16 4.47 -26.76 -17.33
C LEU A 16 4.56 -25.26 -17.03
N ASN A 17 4.29 -24.39 -18.02
CA ASN A 17 4.27 -22.95 -17.81
C ASN A 17 3.20 -22.53 -16.80
N LEU A 18 1.99 -23.09 -16.90
CA LEU A 18 0.91 -22.83 -15.95
C LEU A 18 1.27 -23.31 -14.54
N LEU A 19 1.99 -24.43 -14.41
CA LEU A 19 2.43 -24.96 -13.12
C LEU A 19 3.50 -24.06 -12.49
N VAL A 20 4.47 -23.56 -13.28
CA VAL A 20 5.46 -22.58 -12.82
C VAL A 20 4.77 -21.28 -12.39
N LEU A 21 3.85 -20.76 -13.20
CA LEU A 21 3.09 -19.56 -12.89
C LEU A 21 2.26 -19.75 -11.61
N PHE A 22 1.58 -20.89 -11.48
CA PHE A 22 0.82 -21.24 -10.29
C PHE A 22 1.72 -21.32 -9.05
N TYR A 23 2.91 -21.91 -9.17
CA TYR A 23 3.83 -22.04 -8.04
C TYR A 23 4.36 -20.68 -7.58
N VAL A 24 4.77 -19.81 -8.52
CA VAL A 24 5.22 -18.45 -8.19
C VAL A 24 4.08 -17.60 -7.63
N SER A 25 2.91 -17.69 -8.25
CA SER A 25 1.69 -17.03 -7.76
C SER A 25 1.33 -17.51 -6.36
N TRP A 26 1.40 -18.81 -6.09
CA TRP A 26 1.18 -19.39 -4.76
C TRP A 26 2.22 -18.94 -3.74
N LEU A 27 3.49 -18.82 -4.14
CA LEU A 27 4.56 -18.35 -3.25
C LEU A 27 4.41 -16.85 -2.91
N GLN A 28 3.89 -16.05 -3.84
CA GLN A 28 3.57 -14.64 -3.62
C GLN A 28 2.24 -14.44 -2.88
N HIS A 29 1.26 -15.32 -3.13
CA HIS A 29 -0.05 -15.33 -2.48
C HIS A 29 -0.08 -16.14 -1.20
N GLN A 30 1.03 -16.74 -0.77
CA GLN A 30 1.16 -17.25 0.58
C GLN A 30 0.74 -16.07 1.47
N PRO A 31 -0.46 -16.13 2.07
CA PRO A 31 -0.89 -15.09 2.95
C PRO A 31 0.19 -15.13 3.99
N ARG A 32 0.97 -14.05 4.09
CA ARG A 32 1.85 -13.89 5.23
C ARG A 32 0.86 -13.87 6.38
N ASN A 33 0.73 -15.06 6.97
CA ASN A 33 -0.43 -15.47 7.73
C ASN A 33 -0.75 -14.31 8.62
N SER A 34 -1.99 -13.83 8.50
CA SER A 34 -2.57 -12.82 9.36
C SER A 34 -1.88 -12.92 10.71
N ARG A 35 -1.03 -11.93 11.04
CA ARG A 35 -0.76 -11.64 12.45
C ARG A 35 -2.04 -11.04 13.01
N ALA A 36 -3.11 -11.83 12.96
CA ALA A 36 -4.28 -11.64 13.77
C ALA A 36 -3.81 -11.89 15.20
N ARG A 37 -3.80 -10.79 15.96
CA ARG A 37 -4.08 -10.79 17.39
C ARG A 37 -3.15 -11.61 18.26
N GLY A 38 -2.07 -10.98 18.68
CA GLY A 38 -1.73 -11.08 20.11
C GLY A 38 -2.43 -9.93 20.84
N PRO A 39 -3.14 -10.16 21.96
CA PRO A 39 -3.38 -9.10 22.93
C PRO A 39 -2.04 -8.86 23.64
N ARG A 40 -1.10 -8.22 22.95
CA ARG A 40 0.21 -7.93 23.51
C ARG A 40 0.12 -6.56 24.17
N ARG A 41 -0.16 -6.63 25.47
CA ARG A 41 0.26 -5.71 26.52
C ARG A 41 0.30 -4.25 26.09
N ALA A 42 -0.64 -3.48 26.62
CA ALA A 42 -0.44 -2.05 26.84
C ALA A 42 0.97 -1.80 27.41
N SER A 43 1.89 -1.34 26.57
CA SER A 43 3.13 -0.62 26.91
C SER A 43 3.96 -0.37 25.65
N ALA A 44 3.74 0.79 25.04
CA ALA A 44 4.78 1.73 24.61
C ALA A 44 4.08 2.93 23.95
N ALA A 45 4.45 4.14 24.35
CA ALA A 45 3.89 5.42 23.92
C ALA A 45 4.16 5.74 22.43
N GLY A 46 3.60 4.95 21.53
CA GLY A 46 3.67 5.15 20.08
C GLY A 46 2.31 5.58 19.50
N PRO A 47 2.30 6.23 18.32
CA PRO A 47 1.07 6.64 17.63
C PRO A 47 0.15 5.44 17.39
N ARG A 48 -1.13 5.56 17.77
CA ARG A 48 -2.16 4.52 17.57
C ARG A 48 -3.02 4.74 16.33
N VAL A 49 -2.84 5.88 15.67
CA VAL A 49 -3.62 6.32 14.51
C VAL A 49 -2.66 6.56 13.35
N THR A 50 -3.00 6.07 12.15
CA THR A 50 -2.37 6.50 10.90
C THR A 50 -3.30 7.50 10.22
N VAL A 51 -2.78 8.68 9.89
CA VAL A 51 -3.51 9.66 9.08
C VAL A 51 -3.50 9.19 7.64
N LEU A 52 -4.67 9.07 7.02
CA LEU A 52 -4.81 8.69 5.62
C LEU A 52 -5.50 9.81 4.85
N VAL A 53 -4.79 10.37 3.88
CA VAL A 53 -5.30 11.40 2.98
C VAL A 53 -5.64 10.76 1.64
N ARG A 54 -6.92 10.81 1.26
CA ARG A 54 -7.42 10.21 0.02
C ARG A 54 -8.11 11.21 -0.89
N GLU A 55 -8.93 12.08 -0.33
CA GLU A 55 -9.69 13.07 -1.08
C GLU A 55 -8.85 14.35 -1.21
N PHE A 56 -8.17 14.50 -2.35
CA PHE A 56 -7.42 15.69 -2.75
C PHE A 56 -7.30 15.74 -4.27
N GLU A 57 -7.14 16.94 -4.82
CA GLU A 57 -6.94 17.13 -6.26
C GLU A 57 -5.46 17.32 -6.59
N ALA A 58 -4.94 16.60 -7.59
CA ALA A 58 -3.51 16.68 -7.90
C ALA A 58 -3.08 18.09 -8.35
N PHE A 59 -3.96 18.82 -9.06
CA PHE A 59 -3.66 20.12 -9.63
C PHE A 59 -3.76 21.28 -8.63
N ASP A 60 -4.51 21.12 -7.54
CA ASP A 60 -4.72 22.13 -6.51
C ASP A 60 -5.05 21.45 -5.19
N ASN A 61 -4.10 21.46 -4.24
CA ASN A 61 -4.26 20.82 -2.95
C ASN A 61 -3.39 21.48 -1.87
N ALA A 62 -3.78 21.26 -0.61
CA ALA A 62 -3.06 21.67 0.59
C ALA A 62 -2.46 20.47 1.35
N VAL A 63 -2.25 19.33 0.68
CA VAL A 63 -1.70 18.10 1.29
C VAL A 63 -0.34 18.34 1.96
N PRO A 64 0.63 19.08 1.38
CA PRO A 64 1.91 19.31 2.05
C PRO A 64 1.74 20.02 3.40
N GLU A 65 0.89 21.05 3.46
CA GLU A 65 0.60 21.80 4.69
C GLU A 65 -0.11 20.93 5.73
N LEU A 66 -1.05 20.08 5.28
CA LEU A 66 -1.71 19.10 6.13
C LEU A 66 -0.69 18.15 6.75
N VAL A 67 0.16 17.50 5.95
CA VAL A 67 1.17 16.56 6.44
C VAL A 67 2.11 17.25 7.45
N ASP A 68 2.60 18.44 7.12
CA ASP A 68 3.48 19.20 8.00
C ASP A 68 2.78 19.57 9.33
N SER A 69 1.48 19.88 9.29
CA SER A 69 0.73 20.18 10.52
C SER A 69 0.65 19.01 11.49
N PHE A 70 0.44 17.78 10.99
CA PHE A 70 0.44 16.59 11.84
C PHE A 70 1.85 16.25 12.36
N LEU A 71 2.88 16.44 11.54
CA LEU A 71 4.27 16.22 11.93
C LEU A 71 4.79 17.25 12.94
N GLN A 72 4.23 18.47 12.94
CA GLN A 72 4.53 19.48 13.94
C GLN A 72 3.99 19.10 15.32
N GLN A 73 2.84 18.42 15.39
CA GLN A 73 2.26 17.93 16.65
C GLN A 73 3.01 16.69 17.16
N ASP A 74 3.30 15.74 16.28
CA ASP A 74 4.11 14.56 16.57
C ASP A 74 4.98 14.19 15.36
N PRO A 75 6.31 14.40 15.42
CA PRO A 75 7.22 14.06 14.33
C PRO A 75 7.22 12.57 13.94
N ALA A 76 6.76 11.69 14.83
CA ALA A 76 6.65 10.25 14.58
C ALA A 76 5.27 9.84 14.04
N GLN A 77 4.32 10.76 13.88
CA GLN A 77 2.96 10.49 13.40
C GLN A 77 3.01 9.78 12.03
N PRO A 78 2.40 8.58 11.90
CA PRO A 78 2.28 7.90 10.62
C PRO A 78 1.28 8.63 9.72
N VAL A 79 1.72 8.96 8.50
CA VAL A 79 0.91 9.63 7.48
C VAL A 79 1.03 8.88 6.17
N VAL A 80 -0.11 8.57 5.57
CA VAL A 80 -0.21 7.90 4.27
C VAL A 80 -1.04 8.78 3.34
N VAL A 81 -0.44 9.21 2.24
CA VAL A 81 -1.16 9.87 1.14
C VAL A 81 -1.46 8.81 0.08
N ALA A 82 -2.73 8.58 -0.22
CA ALA A 82 -3.16 7.52 -1.10
C ALA A 82 -3.68 8.10 -2.43
N ALA A 83 -3.06 7.70 -3.54
CA ALA A 83 -3.42 8.14 -4.88
C ALA A 83 -3.46 6.94 -5.83
N ASP A 84 -4.21 7.05 -6.93
CA ASP A 84 -4.24 5.98 -7.93
C ASP A 84 -2.95 6.00 -8.76
N THR A 85 -2.55 7.19 -9.20
CA THR A 85 -1.31 7.46 -9.91
C THR A 85 -0.43 8.42 -9.13
N LEU A 86 0.83 8.58 -9.54
CA LEU A 86 1.74 9.55 -8.92
C LEU A 86 1.20 10.98 -9.17
N PRO A 87 0.83 11.74 -8.12
CA PRO A 87 0.27 13.08 -8.30
C PRO A 87 1.28 14.03 -8.97
N TYR A 88 0.76 14.88 -9.85
CA TYR A 88 1.52 15.95 -10.49
C TYR A 88 0.73 17.27 -10.43
N PRO A 89 1.36 18.39 -10.01
CA PRO A 89 2.77 18.55 -9.64
C PRO A 89 3.19 17.72 -8.41
N PRO A 90 4.50 17.41 -8.24
CA PRO A 90 4.95 16.57 -7.13
C PRO A 90 4.62 17.20 -5.77
N LEU A 91 3.97 16.44 -4.88
CA LEU A 91 3.56 16.90 -3.55
C LEU A 91 4.71 17.29 -2.59
N ALA A 92 5.97 17.04 -2.96
CA ALA A 92 7.15 17.38 -2.16
C ALA A 92 7.12 16.91 -0.68
N LEU A 93 6.48 15.76 -0.40
CA LEU A 93 6.34 15.22 0.96
C LEU A 93 7.71 14.97 1.64
N PRO A 94 7.81 15.12 2.98
CA PRO A 94 9.02 14.80 3.73
C PRO A 94 9.48 13.35 3.50
N ARG A 95 10.77 13.17 3.19
CA ARG A 95 11.37 11.85 2.91
C ARG A 95 11.76 11.13 4.22
N ILE A 96 10.77 10.89 5.08
CA ILE A 96 10.90 10.23 6.38
C ILE A 96 10.09 8.91 6.41
N PRO A 97 10.48 7.91 7.20
CA PRO A 97 9.91 6.56 7.12
C PRO A 97 8.41 6.48 7.51
N ASN A 98 7.92 7.41 8.31
CA ASN A 98 6.53 7.50 8.75
C ASN A 98 5.60 8.22 7.76
N VAL A 99 6.14 8.85 6.71
CA VAL A 99 5.35 9.48 5.63
C VAL A 99 5.49 8.66 4.35
N ARG A 100 4.38 8.14 3.82
CA ARG A 100 4.40 7.29 2.63
C ARG A 100 3.34 7.68 1.61
N LEU A 101 3.71 7.63 0.33
CA LEU A 101 2.78 7.72 -0.78
C LEU A 101 2.38 6.29 -1.20
N ALA A 102 1.11 5.95 -1.07
CA ALA A 102 0.55 4.68 -1.50
C ALA A 102 -0.08 4.83 -2.89
N LEU A 103 0.49 4.14 -3.89
CA LEU A 103 -0.03 4.11 -5.26
C LEU A 103 -0.94 2.89 -5.44
N LEU A 104 -2.25 3.12 -5.50
CA LEU A 104 -3.26 2.07 -5.43
C LEU A 104 -3.55 1.42 -6.78
N GLN A 105 -3.05 1.96 -7.89
CA GLN A 105 -3.16 1.33 -9.20
C GLN A 105 -2.10 0.21 -9.37
N PRO A 106 -2.48 -0.96 -9.91
CA PRO A 106 -1.52 -2.01 -10.24
C PRO A 106 -0.44 -1.54 -11.22
N ALA A 107 0.79 -2.01 -11.04
CA ALA A 107 1.92 -1.74 -11.92
C ALA A 107 2.72 -3.02 -12.16
N LEU A 108 3.30 -3.17 -13.36
CA LEU A 108 4.01 -4.38 -13.78
C LEU A 108 5.29 -4.66 -12.97
N ASP A 109 5.90 -3.60 -12.45
CA ASP A 109 7.14 -3.62 -11.67
C ASP A 109 6.90 -3.76 -10.16
N ARG A 110 5.64 -3.86 -9.71
CA ARG A 110 5.29 -3.88 -8.28
C ARG A 110 4.52 -5.15 -7.89
N PRO A 111 4.74 -5.66 -6.66
CA PRO A 111 3.96 -6.76 -6.14
C PRO A 111 2.50 -6.34 -5.88
N ALA A 112 1.58 -7.32 -5.86
CA ALA A 112 0.16 -7.07 -5.59
C ALA A 112 -0.13 -6.38 -4.24
N ALA A 113 0.76 -6.52 -3.25
CA ALA A 113 0.62 -5.85 -1.96
C ALA A 113 0.86 -4.34 -2.05
N ALA A 114 1.56 -3.84 -3.07
CA ALA A 114 1.85 -2.41 -3.23
C ALA A 114 0.59 -1.59 -3.58
N SER A 115 -0.38 -2.20 -4.26
CA SER A 115 -1.67 -1.56 -4.59
C SER A 115 -2.74 -1.77 -3.52
N ARG A 116 -2.37 -2.36 -2.37
CA ARG A 116 -3.27 -2.63 -1.25
C ARG A 116 -3.03 -1.61 -0.13
N PRO A 117 -4.03 -0.79 0.25
CA PRO A 117 -3.82 0.29 1.22
C PRO A 117 -3.43 -0.22 2.61
N GLU A 118 -3.89 -1.40 3.01
CA GLU A 118 -3.57 -2.01 4.31
C GLU A 118 -2.08 -2.31 4.50
N THR A 119 -1.30 -2.44 3.42
CA THR A 119 0.16 -2.63 3.47
C THR A 119 0.88 -1.43 4.11
N TYR A 120 0.27 -0.24 4.05
CA TYR A 120 0.86 1.02 4.50
C TYR A 120 0.43 1.42 5.91
N VAL A 121 -0.48 0.68 6.53
CA VAL A 121 -1.03 0.96 7.87
C VAL A 121 -0.53 -0.08 8.87
N ALA A 122 0.16 0.38 9.91
CA ALA A 122 0.69 -0.49 10.99
C ALA A 122 0.04 -0.22 12.36
N THR A 123 -0.86 0.75 12.42
CA THR A 123 -1.54 1.19 13.65
C THR A 123 -2.91 0.52 13.80
N GLU A 124 -3.49 0.62 14.99
CA GLU A 124 -4.81 0.06 15.28
C GLU A 124 -5.94 0.85 14.60
N PHE A 125 -5.79 2.17 14.50
CA PHE A 125 -6.79 3.06 13.95
C PHE A 125 -6.28 3.79 12.70
N VAL A 126 -7.22 4.24 11.87
CA VAL A 126 -6.98 5.10 10.71
C VAL A 126 -7.90 6.30 10.82
N ALA A 127 -7.35 7.50 10.65
CA ALA A 127 -8.12 8.72 10.51
C ALA A 127 -8.12 9.12 9.03
N LEU A 128 -9.29 9.08 8.39
CA LEU A 128 -9.47 9.64 7.05
C LEU A 128 -9.55 11.16 7.19
N VAL A 129 -8.58 11.86 6.63
CA VAL A 129 -8.49 13.32 6.72
C VAL A 129 -8.60 13.90 5.32
N PRO A 130 -9.60 14.77 5.04
CA PRO A 130 -9.75 15.42 3.75
C PRO A 130 -8.66 16.49 3.59
N ASP A 131 -8.34 16.80 2.34
CA ASP A 131 -7.52 17.96 2.03
C ASP A 131 -8.11 19.27 2.57
N GLY A 132 -7.25 20.24 2.84
CA GLY A 132 -7.60 21.53 3.47
C GLY A 132 -7.79 21.48 4.98
N ALA A 133 -7.82 20.29 5.60
CA ALA A 133 -7.78 20.17 7.05
C ALA A 133 -6.37 20.40 7.61
N ARG A 134 -6.30 20.88 8.85
CA ARG A 134 -5.04 21.11 9.57
C ARG A 134 -5.16 20.62 11.01
N ALA A 135 -4.09 20.04 11.54
CA ALA A 135 -4.01 19.67 12.96
C ALA A 135 -3.63 20.90 13.80
N GLU A 136 -4.53 21.31 14.69
CA GLU A 136 -4.32 22.38 15.68
C GLU A 136 -4.14 21.78 17.08
N ALA A 137 -3.45 22.53 17.95
CA ALA A 137 -3.15 22.14 19.33
C ALA A 137 -4.27 22.50 20.30
#